data_AF-A0A444W2X0-F1
#
_entry.id   AF-A0A444W2X0-F1
#
_cell.length_a   1.000
_cell.length_b   1.000
_cell.length_c   1.000
_cell.angle_alpha   90.00
_cell.angle_beta   90.00
_cell.angle_gamma   90.00
#
_symmetry.space_group_name_H-M   'P 1'
#
loop_
_entity.id
_entity.type
_entity.pdbx_description
1 polymer ?
#
loop_
_entity_poly.entity_id
_entity_poly.type
_entity_poly.pdbx_seq_one_letter_code
_entity_poly.pdbx_strand_id
1 'polypeptide(L)'
;MNKLKFFVIVLVLFSLKTFACLNGETKILKNGAYAYEDYDGINPQGHNFFEGDFPKLIIELDSLYKKTKDLDYLSDKGYLLIVLGKYDEALKLYLNIEKIKPNRYSTASNLGTLYELMGENQKAYNWIKKSIAINPKSHEGSEWLHLKILEAKIKNLKDVSGQFLINTNFGISREPKTKLSKNEIEKLAQSIYFQVNERMSFIEPKDKIISILLFELANLAELLGKNSSALETYRTARKYGYEGDLIVERMINSSQSEINYYRERAQSYGSQLRALRESKGNIYSGYISQMEIIIVILSGVILILLIAFVVFFIKWKKLRKSTSAS
;
A
#
# COMPACT_ATOMS: atom_id res chain seq x y z
N MET A 1 11.30 -40.93 11.33
CA MET A 1 11.97 -39.81 10.64
C MET A 1 11.30 -39.62 9.27
N ASN A 2 11.05 -38.38 8.83
CA ASN A 2 10.68 -38.00 7.44
C ASN A 2 9.22 -38.03 6.97
N LYS A 3 8.29 -37.42 7.71
CA LYS A 3 7.11 -36.77 7.07
C LYS A 3 6.93 -35.31 7.51
N LEU A 4 7.25 -34.99 8.76
CA LEU A 4 7.21 -33.62 9.28
C LEU A 4 8.30 -32.71 8.69
N LYS A 5 9.50 -33.25 8.40
CA LYS A 5 10.60 -32.47 7.79
C LYS A 5 10.32 -32.11 6.32
N PHE A 6 9.53 -32.91 5.59
CA PHE A 6 9.18 -32.60 4.20
C PHE A 6 8.14 -31.48 4.12
N PHE A 7 7.21 -31.42 5.09
CA PHE A 7 6.19 -30.37 5.17
C PHE A 7 6.78 -28.99 5.47
N VAL A 8 7.82 -28.92 6.30
CA VAL A 8 8.52 -27.66 6.61
C VAL A 8 9.40 -27.20 5.45
N ILE A 9 10.00 -28.11 4.67
CA ILE A 9 10.83 -27.76 3.51
C ILE A 9 9.98 -27.23 2.33
N VAL A 10 8.75 -27.73 2.17
CA VAL A 10 7.83 -27.23 1.12
C VAL A 10 7.30 -25.82 1.46
N LEU A 11 7.12 -25.49 2.75
CA LEU A 11 6.73 -24.12 3.17
C LEU A 11 7.86 -23.09 3.03
N VAL A 12 9.12 -23.51 3.05
CA VAL A 12 10.28 -22.61 2.84
C VAL A 12 10.58 -22.41 1.34
N LEU A 13 10.19 -23.37 0.47
CA LEU A 13 10.37 -23.27 -0.99
C LEU A 13 9.16 -22.71 -1.74
N PHE A 14 8.00 -22.66 -1.09
CA PHE A 14 6.89 -21.79 -1.47
C PHE A 14 6.86 -20.57 -0.54
N SER A 15 7.97 -19.80 -0.51
CA SER A 15 7.79 -18.36 -0.43
C SER A 15 7.08 -17.97 -1.72
N LEU A 16 5.75 -18.11 -1.72
CA LEU A 16 4.91 -17.33 -2.59
C LEU A 16 5.50 -15.92 -2.48
N LYS A 17 6.01 -15.40 -3.60
CA LYS A 17 6.07 -13.97 -3.81
C LYS A 17 4.62 -13.51 -3.78
N THR A 18 4.03 -13.48 -2.58
CA THR A 18 2.90 -12.64 -2.32
C THR A 18 3.46 -11.27 -2.61
N PHE A 19 3.06 -10.72 -3.75
CA PHE A 19 3.13 -9.30 -4.00
C PHE A 19 2.31 -8.65 -2.89
N ALA A 20 2.94 -8.48 -1.73
CA ALA A 20 2.61 -7.41 -0.83
C ALA A 20 2.77 -6.17 -1.70
N CYS A 21 1.62 -5.64 -2.09
CA CYS A 21 1.54 -4.50 -2.97
C CYS A 21 2.29 -3.35 -2.31
N LEU A 22 3.31 -2.83 -3.00
CA LEU A 22 4.03 -1.59 -2.71
C LEU A 22 4.64 -1.49 -1.30
N ASN A 23 5.81 -2.10 -1.08
CA ASN A 23 6.72 -1.51 -0.10
C ASN A 23 6.98 -0.05 -0.54
N GLY A 24 6.91 0.92 0.38
CA GLY A 24 7.19 2.32 0.08
C GLY A 24 8.48 2.50 -0.73
N GLU A 25 8.54 3.54 -1.56
CA GLU A 25 9.72 3.78 -2.39
C GLU A 25 10.87 4.28 -1.55
N THR A 26 12.05 3.68 -1.72
CA THR A 26 13.25 4.08 -1.01
C THR A 26 14.38 4.24 -2.00
N LYS A 27 14.99 5.42 -2.02
CA LYS A 27 16.20 5.66 -2.79
C LYS A 27 17.42 5.57 -1.89
N ILE A 28 18.10 4.44 -1.99
CA ILE A 28 19.41 4.23 -1.36
C ILE A 28 20.49 4.54 -2.39
N LEU A 29 21.39 5.45 -2.02
CA LEU A 29 22.57 5.82 -2.80
C LEU A 29 23.63 4.71 -2.72
N LYS A 30 24.61 4.74 -3.62
CA LYS A 30 25.68 3.76 -3.72
C LYS A 30 26.50 3.60 -2.43
N ASN A 31 26.63 4.66 -1.63
CA ASN A 31 27.31 4.62 -0.33
C ASN A 31 26.43 4.09 0.82
N GLY A 32 25.18 3.69 0.53
CA GLY A 32 24.22 3.19 1.52
C GLY A 32 23.41 4.28 2.23
N ALA A 33 23.64 5.56 1.92
CA ALA A 33 22.84 6.64 2.46
C ALA A 33 21.46 6.70 1.79
N TYR A 34 20.45 7.14 2.53
CA TYR A 34 19.11 7.34 2.01
C TYR A 34 18.99 8.74 1.41
N ALA A 35 18.43 8.85 0.21
CA ALA A 35 18.03 10.15 -0.35
C ALA A 35 16.59 10.48 0.06
N TYR A 36 15.71 9.49 0.08
CA TYR A 36 14.36 9.56 0.61
C TYR A 36 13.89 8.17 1.05
N GLU A 37 12.91 8.16 1.93
CA GLU A 37 12.13 6.99 2.34
C GLU A 37 10.66 7.40 2.39
N ASP A 38 9.85 6.84 1.50
CA ASP A 38 8.44 7.14 1.42
C ASP A 38 7.61 6.13 2.19
N TYR A 39 6.50 6.60 2.74
CA TYR A 39 5.51 5.74 3.37
C TYR A 39 4.79 4.87 2.34
N ASP A 40 4.42 3.65 2.75
CA ASP A 40 3.54 2.79 1.95
C ASP A 40 2.20 3.50 1.72
N GLY A 41 1.89 3.74 0.45
CA GLY A 41 0.67 4.39 0.01
C GLY A 41 0.45 4.15 -1.48
N ILE A 42 -0.81 4.14 -1.88
CA ILE A 42 -1.19 4.06 -3.30
C ILE A 42 -1.54 5.43 -3.89
N ASN A 43 -1.47 6.47 -3.07
CA ASN A 43 -1.74 7.85 -3.44
C ASN A 43 -0.39 8.55 -3.61
N PRO A 44 -0.09 9.11 -4.80
CA PRO A 44 1.14 9.87 -5.00
C PRO A 44 1.18 11.09 -4.09
N GLN A 45 2.33 11.31 -3.44
CA GLN A 45 2.55 12.47 -2.56
C GLN A 45 3.84 13.22 -2.87
N GLY A 46 4.67 12.70 -3.78
CA GLY A 46 6.06 13.13 -3.90
C GLY A 46 6.95 12.43 -2.88
N HIS A 47 8.25 12.56 -3.06
CA HIS A 47 9.25 11.97 -2.19
C HIS A 47 9.56 12.86 -1.00
N ASN A 48 9.75 12.26 0.18
CA ASN A 48 10.22 12.98 1.36
C ASN A 48 11.75 12.95 1.44
N PHE A 49 12.42 13.95 0.85
CA PHE A 49 13.88 14.00 0.77
C PHE A 49 14.57 14.39 2.08
N PHE A 50 15.70 13.75 2.37
CA PHE A 50 16.59 14.09 3.50
C PHE A 50 17.58 15.20 3.14
N GLU A 51 17.08 16.33 2.61
CA GLU A 51 17.90 17.37 1.95
C GLU A 51 19.01 17.97 2.83
N GLY A 52 18.78 18.04 4.15
CA GLY A 52 19.74 18.60 5.10
C GLY A 52 21.11 17.90 5.07
N ASP A 53 21.14 16.60 4.77
CA ASP A 53 22.37 15.81 4.71
C ASP A 53 23.05 15.86 3.33
N PHE A 54 22.37 16.37 2.30
CA PHE A 54 22.84 16.28 0.91
C PHE A 54 24.17 17.01 0.64
N PRO A 55 24.44 18.21 1.18
CA PRO A 55 25.73 18.87 0.98
C PRO A 55 26.91 18.03 1.47
N LYS A 56 26.77 17.37 2.62
CA LYS A 56 27.79 16.47 3.18
C LYS A 56 27.91 15.21 2.32
N LEU A 57 26.79 14.60 1.94
CA LEU A 57 26.77 13.41 1.08
C LEU A 57 27.41 13.68 -0.29
N ILE A 58 27.19 14.85 -0.89
CA ILE A 58 27.81 15.22 -2.16
C ILE A 58 29.34 15.23 -2.08
N ILE A 59 29.92 15.73 -0.98
CA ILE A 59 31.37 15.73 -0.75
C ILE A 59 31.88 14.29 -0.58
N GLU A 60 31.15 13.47 0.16
CA GLU A 60 31.48 12.06 0.37
C GLU A 60 31.49 11.27 -0.94
N LEU A 61 30.43 11.40 -1.75
CA LEU A 61 30.30 10.75 -3.06
C LEU A 61 31.43 11.15 -4.00
N ASP A 62 31.85 12.43 -3.99
CA ASP A 62 32.99 12.91 -4.78
C ASP A 62 34.32 12.26 -4.34
N SER A 63 34.54 12.14 -3.04
CA SER A 63 35.70 11.45 -2.46
C SER A 63 35.72 9.95 -2.83
N LEU A 64 34.56 9.28 -2.71
CA LEU A 64 34.40 7.87 -3.07
C LEU A 64 34.64 7.63 -4.57
N TYR A 65 34.15 8.52 -5.44
CA TYR A 65 34.48 8.48 -6.87
C TYR A 65 35.99 8.68 -7.10
N LYS A 66 36.64 9.64 -6.44
CA LYS A 66 38.10 9.86 -6.60
C LYS A 66 38.90 8.60 -6.26
N LYS A 67 38.50 7.87 -5.23
CA LYS A 67 39.13 6.62 -4.76
C LYS A 67 38.85 5.42 -5.68
N THR A 68 37.62 5.27 -6.15
CA THR A 68 37.16 4.02 -6.82
C THR A 68 37.03 4.13 -8.32
N LYS A 69 36.86 5.36 -8.84
CA LYS A 69 36.44 5.67 -10.22
C LYS A 69 35.09 5.05 -10.61
N ASP A 70 34.27 4.64 -9.64
CA ASP A 70 32.92 4.14 -9.90
C ASP A 70 31.97 5.30 -10.21
N LEU A 71 31.47 5.35 -11.44
CA LEU A 71 30.58 6.40 -11.94
C LEU A 71 29.20 6.40 -11.28
N ASP A 72 28.82 5.34 -10.56
CA ASP A 72 27.58 5.32 -9.79
C ASP A 72 27.59 6.41 -8.71
N TYR A 73 28.72 6.66 -8.05
CA TYR A 73 28.85 7.76 -7.08
C TYR A 73 28.63 9.14 -7.70
N LEU A 74 29.13 9.38 -8.93
CA LEU A 74 28.85 10.63 -9.65
C LEU A 74 27.39 10.70 -10.11
N SER A 75 26.80 9.55 -10.45
CA SER A 75 25.39 9.49 -10.85
C SER A 75 24.48 9.87 -9.69
N ASP A 76 24.79 9.39 -8.48
CA ASP A 76 24.08 9.73 -7.25
C ASP A 76 24.32 11.18 -6.83
N LYS A 77 25.55 11.68 -6.96
CA LYS A 77 25.84 13.12 -6.77
C LYS A 77 25.00 13.98 -7.70
N GLY A 78 24.91 13.62 -8.98
CA GLY A 78 24.06 14.30 -9.95
C GLY A 78 22.58 14.28 -9.57
N TYR A 79 22.11 13.18 -9.00
CA TYR A 79 20.72 13.04 -8.55
C TYR A 79 20.44 13.98 -7.38
N LEU A 80 21.32 14.03 -6.37
CA LEU A 80 21.19 14.97 -5.27
C LEU A 80 21.26 16.44 -5.73
N LEU A 81 22.08 16.75 -6.73
CA LEU A 81 22.11 18.08 -7.34
C LEU A 81 20.79 18.44 -8.04
N ILE A 82 20.13 17.48 -8.70
CA ILE A 82 18.79 17.68 -9.26
C ILE A 82 17.81 18.01 -8.14
N VAL A 83 17.79 17.23 -7.05
CA VAL A 83 16.87 17.46 -5.94
C VAL A 83 17.08 18.84 -5.30
N LEU A 84 18.34 19.27 -5.14
CA LEU A 84 18.68 20.59 -4.63
C LEU A 84 18.45 21.75 -5.63
N GLY A 85 17.86 21.50 -6.80
CA GLY A 85 17.62 22.52 -7.83
C GLY A 85 18.89 23.02 -8.55
N LYS A 86 20.04 22.36 -8.35
CA LYS A 86 21.34 22.75 -8.93
C LYS A 86 21.50 22.19 -10.34
N TYR A 87 20.58 22.55 -11.23
CA TYR A 87 20.42 21.96 -12.54
C TYR A 87 21.64 22.13 -13.45
N ASP A 88 22.29 23.30 -13.45
CA ASP A 88 23.49 23.53 -14.29
C ASP A 88 24.68 22.67 -13.85
N GLU A 89 24.87 22.47 -12.55
CA GLU A 89 25.91 21.60 -12.01
C GLU A 89 25.62 20.14 -12.35
N ALA A 90 24.37 19.69 -12.16
CA ALA A 90 23.92 18.35 -12.52
C ALA A 90 24.11 18.09 -14.03
N LEU A 91 23.80 19.07 -14.89
CA LEU A 91 23.90 18.93 -16.34
C LEU A 91 25.36 18.75 -16.77
N LYS A 92 26.26 19.63 -16.29
CA LYS A 92 27.70 19.50 -16.55
C LYS A 92 28.24 18.15 -16.10
N LEU A 93 27.80 17.67 -14.94
CA LEU A 93 28.22 16.39 -14.38
C LEU A 93 27.73 15.22 -15.24
N TYR A 94 26.44 15.15 -15.57
CA TYR A 94 25.91 14.05 -16.38
C TYR A 94 26.44 14.03 -17.81
N LEU A 95 26.65 15.20 -18.44
CA LEU A 95 27.30 15.26 -19.74
C LEU A 95 28.75 14.76 -19.68
N ASN A 96 29.46 15.00 -18.57
CA ASN A 96 30.79 14.43 -18.37
C ASN A 96 30.74 12.91 -18.15
N ILE A 97 29.78 12.40 -17.37
CA ILE A 97 29.58 10.96 -17.18
C ILE A 97 29.32 10.27 -18.52
N GLU A 98 28.44 10.84 -19.37
CA GLU A 98 28.16 10.30 -20.70
C GLU A 98 29.40 10.31 -21.62
N LYS A 99 30.27 11.32 -21.51
CA LYS A 99 31.55 11.34 -22.25
C LYS A 99 32.51 10.24 -21.79
N ILE A 100 32.59 9.98 -20.49
CA ILE A 100 33.48 8.96 -19.92
C ILE A 100 32.97 7.56 -20.26
N LYS A 101 31.68 7.30 -20.03
CA LYS A 101 31.04 6.02 -20.29
C LYS A 101 29.65 6.25 -20.90
N PRO A 102 29.56 6.26 -22.24
CA PRO A 102 28.30 6.52 -22.92
C PRO A 102 27.31 5.37 -22.72
N ASN A 103 26.04 5.64 -23.03
CA ASN A 103 24.98 4.64 -23.10
C ASN A 103 24.67 3.95 -21.76
N ARG A 104 24.84 4.66 -20.64
CA ARG A 104 24.36 4.21 -19.32
C ARG A 104 22.89 4.58 -19.15
N TYR A 105 22.07 3.61 -18.75
CA TYR A 105 20.65 3.84 -18.46
C TYR A 105 20.45 4.99 -17.46
N SER A 106 21.14 4.96 -16.29
CA SER A 106 20.99 5.97 -15.24
C SER A 106 21.38 7.38 -15.70
N THR A 107 22.37 7.49 -16.59
CA THR A 107 22.77 8.78 -17.17
C THR A 107 21.72 9.28 -18.16
N ALA A 108 21.18 8.40 -19.01
CA ALA A 108 20.15 8.77 -19.97
C ALA A 108 18.83 9.17 -19.30
N SER A 109 18.37 8.42 -18.29
CA SER A 109 17.15 8.74 -17.54
C SER A 109 17.29 10.08 -16.81
N ASN A 110 18.40 10.28 -16.09
CA ASN A 110 18.58 11.49 -15.28
C ASN A 110 18.81 12.73 -16.15
N LEU A 111 19.46 12.62 -17.31
CA LEU A 111 19.50 13.71 -18.29
C LEU A 111 18.09 14.03 -18.83
N GLY A 112 17.28 13.00 -19.10
CA GLY A 112 15.89 13.18 -19.52
C GLY A 112 15.08 13.99 -18.52
N THR A 113 15.06 13.54 -17.26
CA THR A 113 14.38 14.24 -16.16
C THR A 113 14.94 15.66 -15.94
N LEU A 114 16.27 15.81 -15.94
CA LEU A 114 16.90 17.12 -15.77
C LEU A 114 16.52 18.09 -16.87
N TYR A 115 16.54 17.67 -18.14
CA TYR A 115 16.08 18.52 -19.23
C TYR A 115 14.58 18.84 -19.14
N GLU A 116 13.74 17.93 -18.64
CA GLU A 116 12.31 18.23 -18.37
C GLU A 116 12.19 19.36 -17.34
N LEU A 117 12.91 19.26 -16.22
CA LEU A 117 12.91 20.26 -15.14
C LEU A 117 13.46 21.62 -15.61
N MET A 118 14.40 21.61 -16.54
CA MET A 118 14.92 22.83 -17.17
C MET A 118 14.01 23.41 -18.27
N GLY A 119 12.87 22.77 -18.58
CA GLY A 119 11.92 23.20 -19.62
C GLY A 119 12.34 22.82 -21.05
N GLU A 120 13.44 22.10 -21.22
CA GLU A 120 14.01 21.68 -22.50
C GLU A 120 13.34 20.38 -23.00
N ASN A 121 12.01 20.41 -23.15
CA ASN A 121 11.17 19.22 -23.34
C ASN A 121 11.58 18.34 -24.53
N GLN A 122 12.07 18.93 -25.63
CA GLN A 122 12.51 18.14 -26.79
C GLN A 122 13.80 17.35 -26.51
N LYS A 123 14.74 17.92 -25.73
CA LYS A 123 15.95 17.21 -25.29
C LYS A 123 15.58 16.13 -24.28
N ALA A 124 14.69 16.44 -23.34
CA ALA A 124 14.13 15.48 -22.39
C ALA A 124 13.57 14.25 -23.12
N TYR A 125 12.72 14.48 -24.14
CA TYR A 125 12.11 13.41 -24.93
C TYR A 125 13.14 12.49 -25.58
N ASN A 126 14.17 13.08 -26.19
CA ASN A 126 15.23 12.30 -26.84
C ASN A 126 16.02 11.45 -25.84
N TRP A 127 16.29 11.99 -24.64
CA TRP A 127 17.03 11.28 -23.59
C TRP A 127 16.20 10.18 -22.92
N ILE A 128 14.93 10.42 -22.63
CA ILE A 128 14.01 9.38 -22.12
C ILE A 128 13.79 8.30 -23.17
N LYS A 129 13.65 8.66 -24.45
CA LYS A 129 13.56 7.66 -25.53
C LYS A 129 14.81 6.78 -25.59
N LYS A 130 15.99 7.37 -25.38
CA LYS A 130 17.25 6.63 -25.27
C LYS A 130 17.30 5.75 -24.01
N SER A 131 16.84 6.24 -22.85
CA SER A 131 16.83 5.46 -21.61
C SER A 131 15.95 4.21 -21.72
N ILE A 132 14.77 4.34 -22.34
CA ILE A 132 13.85 3.23 -22.64
C ILE A 132 14.51 2.20 -23.56
N ALA A 133 15.24 2.65 -24.59
CA ALA A 133 15.93 1.74 -25.51
C ALA A 133 17.04 0.92 -24.81
N ILE A 134 17.69 1.50 -23.80
CA ILE A 134 18.72 0.81 -23.01
C ILE A 134 18.10 -0.14 -21.98
N ASN A 135 17.06 0.32 -21.27
CA ASN A 135 16.36 -0.45 -20.25
C ASN A 135 14.85 -0.22 -20.32
N PRO A 136 14.10 -1.09 -21.03
CA PRO A 136 12.65 -0.94 -21.19
C PRO A 136 11.83 -1.14 -19.92
N LYS A 137 12.42 -1.73 -18.86
CA LYS A 137 11.74 -2.03 -17.58
C LYS A 137 12.05 -0.98 -16.50
N SER A 138 12.69 0.11 -16.87
CA SER A 138 12.98 1.25 -16.00
C SER A 138 11.71 1.88 -15.42
N HIS A 139 11.81 2.38 -14.19
CA HIS A 139 10.68 2.94 -13.42
C HIS A 139 9.44 2.02 -13.50
N GLU A 140 9.63 0.72 -13.24
CA GLU A 140 8.59 -0.31 -13.36
C GLU A 140 7.88 -0.37 -14.73
N GLY A 141 8.60 0.02 -15.80
CA GLY A 141 8.07 0.05 -17.17
C GLY A 141 7.15 1.23 -17.45
N SER A 142 7.20 2.31 -16.66
CA SER A 142 6.28 3.46 -16.77
C SER A 142 6.75 4.58 -17.71
N GLU A 143 7.98 4.52 -18.22
CA GLU A 143 8.60 5.61 -19.01
C GLU A 143 7.89 5.92 -20.34
N TRP A 144 7.05 5.02 -20.86
CA TRP A 144 6.19 5.33 -22.01
C TRP A 144 5.25 6.50 -21.71
N LEU A 145 4.79 6.64 -20.46
CA LEU A 145 3.91 7.71 -20.02
C LEU A 145 4.69 9.03 -19.87
N HIS A 146 5.96 8.96 -19.45
CA HIS A 146 6.86 10.12 -19.47
C HIS A 146 6.97 10.70 -20.89
N LEU A 147 7.18 9.86 -21.90
CA LEU A 147 7.20 10.31 -23.29
C LEU A 147 5.86 10.96 -23.71
N LYS A 148 4.72 10.43 -23.27
CA LYS A 148 3.39 11.02 -23.56
C LYS A 148 3.21 12.39 -22.92
N ILE A 149 3.68 12.57 -21.70
CA ILE A 149 3.69 13.86 -21.00
C ILE A 149 4.57 14.86 -21.76
N LEU A 150 5.77 14.46 -22.15
CA LEU A 150 6.68 15.30 -22.94
C LEU A 150 6.09 15.63 -24.32
N GLU A 151 5.42 14.69 -24.98
CA GLU A 151 4.70 14.95 -26.24
C GLU A 151 3.62 16.03 -26.08
N ALA A 152 2.87 16.00 -24.97
CA ALA A 152 1.89 17.05 -24.67
C ALA A 152 2.55 18.42 -24.49
N LYS A 153 3.65 18.47 -23.72
CA LYS A 153 4.43 19.69 -23.46
C LYS A 153 5.06 20.25 -24.74
N ILE A 154 5.69 19.42 -25.56
CA ILE A 154 6.31 19.82 -26.84
C ILE A 154 5.28 20.40 -27.81
N LYS A 155 4.11 19.76 -27.90
CA LYS A 155 3.01 20.23 -28.76
C LYS A 155 2.27 21.43 -28.19
N ASN A 156 2.59 21.85 -26.95
CA ASN A 156 1.90 22.92 -26.23
C ASN A 156 0.37 22.74 -26.23
N LEU A 157 -0.09 21.51 -25.97
CA LEU A 157 -1.51 21.18 -26.00
C LEU A 157 -2.24 21.89 -24.87
N LYS A 158 -3.14 22.81 -25.21
CA LYS A 158 -4.00 23.51 -24.24
C LYS A 158 -5.04 22.58 -23.61
N ASP A 159 -5.60 21.69 -24.42
CA ASP A 159 -6.68 20.78 -24.03
C ASP A 159 -6.20 19.32 -24.03
N VAL A 160 -5.18 19.03 -23.22
CA VAL A 160 -4.73 17.64 -23.07
C VAL A 160 -5.81 16.82 -22.34
N SER A 161 -6.09 15.61 -22.82
CA SER A 161 -7.07 14.70 -22.22
C SER A 161 -6.38 13.50 -21.56
N GLY A 162 -7.04 12.86 -20.61
CA GLY A 162 -6.58 11.58 -20.06
C GLY A 162 -6.38 10.54 -21.17
N GLN A 163 -7.34 10.44 -22.10
CA GLN A 163 -7.24 9.56 -23.27
C GLN A 163 -5.97 9.75 -24.09
N PHE A 164 -5.50 10.98 -24.27
CA PHE A 164 -4.23 11.25 -24.93
C PHE A 164 -3.03 10.73 -24.12
N LEU A 165 -3.03 10.97 -22.80
CA LEU A 165 -1.92 10.61 -21.92
C LEU A 165 -1.81 9.10 -21.70
N ILE A 166 -2.93 8.42 -21.46
CA ILE A 166 -2.97 7.03 -20.99
C ILE A 166 -3.56 6.04 -22.02
N ASN A 167 -3.88 6.50 -23.24
CA ASN A 167 -4.45 5.69 -24.32
C ASN A 167 -5.77 4.98 -23.96
N THR A 168 -6.48 5.41 -22.92
CA THR A 168 -7.81 4.90 -22.56
C THR A 168 -8.62 5.97 -21.82
N ASN A 169 -9.90 5.71 -21.58
CA ASN A 169 -10.79 6.55 -20.79
C ASN A 169 -11.77 5.68 -19.99
N PHE A 170 -12.41 6.28 -19.00
CA PHE A 170 -13.31 5.57 -18.09
C PHE A 170 -14.78 6.02 -18.19
N GLY A 171 -15.13 6.64 -19.31
CA GLY A 171 -16.45 7.20 -19.58
C GLY A 171 -16.79 8.45 -18.76
N ILE A 172 -18.01 8.96 -18.98
CA ILE A 172 -18.55 10.19 -18.38
C ILE A 172 -19.65 9.94 -17.34
N SER A 173 -19.96 8.68 -17.05
CA SER A 173 -20.94 8.32 -16.00
C SER A 173 -20.36 8.57 -14.61
N ARG A 174 -21.18 8.53 -13.55
CA ARG A 174 -20.73 8.60 -12.15
C ARG A 174 -19.80 7.47 -11.73
N GLU A 175 -20.06 6.24 -12.16
CA GLU A 175 -19.20 5.06 -11.94
C GLU A 175 -18.26 4.83 -13.14
N PRO A 176 -16.94 4.63 -12.92
CA PRO A 176 -15.99 4.51 -14.02
C PRO A 176 -16.12 3.15 -14.67
N LYS A 177 -15.98 3.09 -15.99
CA LYS A 177 -16.17 1.86 -16.78
C LYS A 177 -15.00 1.64 -17.71
N THR A 178 -14.57 0.39 -17.83
CA THR A 178 -13.47 0.01 -18.72
C THR A 178 -13.68 -1.38 -19.32
N LYS A 179 -12.97 -1.64 -20.42
CA LYS A 179 -12.81 -2.98 -21.00
C LYS A 179 -11.49 -3.64 -20.59
N LEU A 180 -10.62 -2.91 -19.88
CA LEU A 180 -9.35 -3.43 -19.40
C LEU A 180 -9.59 -4.54 -18.37
N SER A 181 -8.77 -5.58 -18.44
CA SER A 181 -8.68 -6.60 -17.39
C SER A 181 -8.10 -6.01 -16.11
N LYS A 182 -8.34 -6.67 -14.97
CA LYS A 182 -7.80 -6.26 -13.66
C LYS A 182 -6.27 -6.05 -13.69
N ASN A 183 -5.54 -6.95 -14.35
CA ASN A 183 -4.08 -6.85 -14.48
C ASN A 183 -3.63 -5.66 -15.35
N GLU A 184 -4.39 -5.30 -16.39
CA GLU A 184 -4.10 -4.09 -17.18
C GLU A 184 -4.37 -2.82 -16.38
N ILE A 185 -5.45 -2.81 -15.58
CA ILE A 185 -5.77 -1.72 -14.65
C ILE A 185 -4.65 -1.55 -13.62
N GLU A 186 -4.16 -2.63 -13.00
CA GLU A 186 -3.07 -2.59 -12.02
C GLU A 186 -1.77 -2.04 -12.62
N LYS A 187 -1.38 -2.51 -13.82
CA LYS A 187 -0.17 -2.01 -14.51
C LYS A 187 -0.28 -0.55 -14.92
N LEU A 188 -1.46 -0.12 -15.37
CA LEU A 188 -1.68 1.27 -15.75
C LEU A 188 -1.68 2.17 -14.50
N ALA A 189 -2.34 1.75 -13.42
CA ALA A 189 -2.33 2.45 -12.15
C ALA A 189 -0.92 2.59 -11.60
N GLN A 190 -0.11 1.52 -11.66
CA GLN A 190 1.31 1.57 -11.31
C GLN A 190 2.06 2.57 -12.17
N SER A 191 1.90 2.52 -13.50
CA SER A 191 2.60 3.45 -14.40
C SER A 191 2.28 4.91 -14.10
N ILE A 192 1.00 5.22 -13.86
CA ILE A 192 0.57 6.58 -13.51
C ILE A 192 1.09 6.96 -12.12
N TYR A 193 0.99 6.08 -11.12
CA TYR A 193 1.49 6.33 -9.77
C TYR A 193 2.96 6.75 -9.79
N PHE A 194 3.84 5.93 -10.38
CA PHE A 194 5.29 6.21 -10.42
C PHE A 194 5.57 7.56 -11.08
N GLN A 195 4.97 7.81 -12.25
CA GLN A 195 5.24 9.03 -13.02
C GLN A 195 4.66 10.30 -12.38
N VAL A 196 3.56 10.18 -11.64
CA VAL A 196 2.97 11.28 -10.88
C VAL A 196 3.76 11.51 -9.58
N ASN A 197 4.13 10.45 -8.87
CA ASN A 197 4.86 10.55 -7.60
C ASN A 197 6.21 11.25 -7.79
N GLU A 198 7.00 10.82 -8.78
CA GLU A 198 8.28 11.45 -9.15
C GLU A 198 8.11 12.96 -9.43
N ARG A 199 7.05 13.34 -10.16
CA ARG A 199 6.79 14.75 -10.52
C ARG A 199 6.32 15.61 -9.36
N MET A 200 5.49 15.06 -8.49
CA MET A 200 4.99 15.78 -7.31
C MET A 200 6.12 16.14 -6.33
N SER A 201 7.27 15.50 -6.42
CA SER A 201 8.49 15.87 -5.69
C SER A 201 9.09 17.22 -6.12
N PHE A 202 8.73 17.72 -7.31
CA PHE A 202 9.33 18.93 -7.90
C PHE A 202 8.31 19.97 -8.35
N ILE A 203 7.04 19.58 -8.49
CA ILE A 203 5.98 20.41 -9.07
C ILE A 203 4.86 20.59 -8.07
N GLU A 204 4.73 21.80 -7.53
CA GLU A 204 3.63 22.18 -6.66
C GLU A 204 2.33 22.46 -7.45
N PRO A 205 1.15 22.31 -6.81
CA PRO A 205 -0.12 22.75 -7.39
C PRO A 205 -0.09 24.25 -7.78
N LYS A 206 -0.68 24.66 -8.90
CA LYS A 206 -1.49 23.88 -9.88
C LYS A 206 -0.63 23.37 -11.05
N ASP A 207 -0.91 22.15 -11.51
CA ASP A 207 -0.36 21.61 -12.76
C ASP A 207 -1.43 20.78 -13.49
N LYS A 208 -1.70 21.14 -14.75
CA LYS A 208 -2.81 20.56 -15.52
C LYS A 208 -2.59 19.08 -15.81
N ILE A 209 -1.37 18.67 -16.18
CA ILE A 209 -1.07 17.28 -16.53
C ILE A 209 -1.17 16.40 -15.28
N ILE A 210 -0.57 16.82 -14.17
CA ILE A 210 -0.65 16.10 -12.89
C ILE A 210 -2.11 15.99 -12.45
N SER A 211 -2.89 17.08 -12.55
CA SER A 211 -4.31 17.06 -12.19
C SER A 211 -5.12 16.01 -12.98
N ILE A 212 -4.84 15.85 -14.28
CA ILE A 212 -5.50 14.86 -15.14
C ILE A 212 -5.04 13.45 -14.78
N LEU A 213 -3.74 13.23 -14.63
CA LEU A 213 -3.20 11.92 -14.28
C LEU A 213 -3.69 11.43 -12.92
N LEU A 214 -3.80 12.33 -11.93
CA LEU A 214 -4.40 12.02 -10.63
C LEU A 214 -5.89 11.64 -10.79
N PHE A 215 -6.64 12.37 -11.60
CA PHE A 215 -8.04 12.02 -11.89
C PHE A 215 -8.16 10.63 -12.52
N GLU A 216 -7.31 10.30 -13.50
CA GLU A 216 -7.31 8.97 -14.11
C GLU A 216 -6.83 7.87 -13.17
N LEU A 217 -5.85 8.15 -12.30
CA LEU A 217 -5.42 7.22 -11.25
C LEU A 217 -6.54 6.93 -10.26
N ALA A 218 -7.32 7.94 -9.90
CA ALA A 218 -8.48 7.77 -9.03
C ALA A 218 -9.58 6.92 -9.69
N ASN A 219 -9.82 7.08 -11.01
CA ASN A 219 -10.72 6.19 -11.76
C ASN A 219 -10.26 4.72 -11.69
N LEU A 220 -8.95 4.47 -11.84
CA LEU A 220 -8.37 3.14 -11.74
C LEU A 220 -8.47 2.56 -10.33
N ALA A 221 -8.23 3.39 -9.30
CA ALA A 221 -8.37 2.98 -7.91
C ALA A 221 -9.81 2.55 -7.58
N GLU A 222 -10.81 3.29 -8.08
CA GLU A 222 -12.23 2.92 -7.94
C GLU A 222 -12.54 1.57 -8.61
N LEU A 223 -12.04 1.36 -9.84
CA LEU A 223 -12.19 0.10 -10.57
C LEU A 223 -11.51 -1.10 -9.87
N LEU A 224 -10.52 -0.85 -9.02
CA LEU A 224 -9.87 -1.84 -8.17
C LEU A 224 -10.58 -2.02 -6.81
N GLY A 225 -11.68 -1.32 -6.56
CA GLY A 225 -12.41 -1.33 -5.29
C GLY A 225 -11.71 -0.60 -4.15
N LYS A 226 -10.73 0.26 -4.45
CA LYS A 226 -9.94 1.01 -3.47
C LYS A 226 -10.55 2.39 -3.21
N ASN A 227 -11.81 2.40 -2.77
CA ASN A 227 -12.66 3.60 -2.74
C ASN A 227 -12.09 4.75 -1.91
N SER A 228 -11.51 4.47 -0.74
CA SER A 228 -10.92 5.49 0.14
C SER A 228 -9.74 6.20 -0.54
N SER A 229 -8.85 5.43 -1.15
CA SER A 229 -7.72 5.95 -1.92
C SER A 229 -8.16 6.67 -3.19
N ALA A 230 -9.19 6.18 -3.87
CA ALA A 230 -9.77 6.85 -5.03
C ALA A 230 -10.31 8.24 -4.64
N LEU A 231 -11.09 8.32 -3.57
CA LEU A 231 -11.63 9.57 -3.04
C LEU A 231 -10.52 10.58 -2.71
N GLU A 232 -9.49 10.13 -2.01
CA GLU A 232 -8.35 10.99 -1.66
C GLU A 232 -7.56 11.42 -2.90
N THR A 233 -7.36 10.52 -3.87
CA THR A 233 -6.69 10.85 -5.14
C THR A 233 -7.49 11.87 -5.95
N TYR A 234 -8.83 11.79 -5.99
CA TYR A 234 -9.66 12.83 -6.61
C TYR A 234 -9.53 14.18 -5.91
N ARG A 235 -9.45 14.22 -4.58
CA ARG A 235 -9.20 15.47 -3.84
C ARG A 235 -7.85 16.07 -4.24
N THR A 236 -6.81 15.25 -4.33
CA THR A 236 -5.49 15.70 -4.81
C THR A 236 -5.57 16.20 -6.25
N ALA A 237 -6.29 15.51 -7.15
CA ALA A 237 -6.51 15.98 -8.51
C ALA A 237 -7.14 17.40 -8.53
N ARG A 238 -8.14 17.65 -7.69
CA ARG A 238 -8.74 18.99 -7.52
C ARG A 238 -7.75 20.01 -6.98
N LYS A 239 -6.93 19.64 -5.99
CA LYS A 239 -5.85 20.50 -5.46
C LYS A 239 -4.91 20.96 -6.59
N TYR A 240 -4.55 20.05 -7.49
CA TYR A 240 -3.73 20.33 -8.67
C TYR A 240 -4.46 21.07 -9.80
N GLY A 241 -5.77 21.28 -9.70
CA GLY A 241 -6.56 22.08 -10.65
C GLY A 241 -7.44 21.29 -11.61
N TYR A 242 -7.77 20.04 -11.31
CA TYR A 242 -8.81 19.32 -12.05
C TYR A 242 -10.19 19.86 -11.64
N GLU A 243 -10.96 20.32 -12.60
CA GLU A 243 -12.26 20.97 -12.40
C GLU A 243 -13.32 20.33 -13.31
N GLY A 244 -14.59 20.42 -12.91
CA GLY A 244 -15.75 19.92 -13.66
C GLY A 244 -16.70 19.06 -12.83
N ASP A 245 -17.93 18.89 -13.30
CA ASP A 245 -18.97 18.17 -12.55
C ASP A 245 -18.67 16.68 -12.41
N LEU A 246 -17.98 16.10 -13.40
CA LEU A 246 -17.66 14.67 -13.39
C LEU A 246 -16.79 14.27 -12.20
N ILE A 247 -15.78 15.07 -11.82
CA ILE A 247 -14.94 14.74 -10.65
C ILE A 247 -15.75 14.82 -9.35
N VAL A 248 -16.75 15.70 -9.28
CA VAL A 248 -17.65 15.77 -8.13
C VAL A 248 -18.49 14.50 -8.05
N GLU A 249 -19.13 14.09 -9.15
CA GLU A 249 -19.91 12.84 -9.20
C GLU A 249 -19.06 11.61 -8.84
N ARG A 250 -17.83 11.53 -9.35
CA ARG A 250 -16.87 10.47 -9.01
C ARG A 250 -16.55 10.43 -7.52
N MET A 251 -16.28 11.58 -6.91
CA MET A 251 -16.02 11.67 -5.46
C MET A 251 -17.24 11.24 -4.62
N ILE A 252 -18.46 11.62 -5.03
CA ILE A 252 -19.68 11.17 -4.35
C ILE A 252 -19.86 9.66 -4.53
N ASN A 253 -19.50 9.08 -5.69
CA ASN A 253 -19.48 7.63 -5.88
C ASN A 253 -18.54 6.94 -4.88
N SER A 254 -17.26 7.33 -4.86
CA SER A 254 -16.25 6.74 -3.98
C SER A 254 -16.64 6.84 -2.50
N SER A 255 -17.18 8.00 -2.10
CA SER A 255 -17.67 8.22 -0.73
C SER A 255 -18.84 7.28 -0.38
N GLN A 256 -19.80 7.11 -1.30
CA GLN A 256 -20.93 6.20 -1.09
C GLN A 256 -20.48 4.74 -1.01
N SER A 257 -19.56 4.33 -1.89
CA SER A 257 -18.97 2.99 -1.90
C SER A 257 -18.23 2.69 -0.60
N GLU A 258 -17.48 3.66 -0.05
CA GLU A 258 -16.80 3.55 1.23
C GLU A 258 -17.79 3.42 2.41
N ILE A 259 -18.84 4.24 2.45
CA ILE A 259 -19.91 4.15 3.46
C ILE A 259 -20.61 2.78 3.40
N ASN A 260 -20.91 2.28 2.20
CA ASN A 260 -21.57 0.99 2.03
C ASN A 260 -20.67 -0.15 2.53
N TYR A 261 -19.37 -0.13 2.21
CA TYR A 261 -18.40 -1.10 2.69
C TYR A 261 -18.35 -1.16 4.23
N TYR A 262 -18.26 -0.01 4.92
CA TYR A 262 -18.26 0.02 6.37
C TYR A 262 -19.60 -0.42 6.98
N ARG A 263 -20.72 -0.07 6.35
CA ARG A 263 -22.06 -0.48 6.78
C ARG A 263 -22.21 -2.01 6.74
N GLU A 264 -21.82 -2.64 5.64
CA GLU A 264 -21.88 -4.10 5.48
C GLU A 264 -20.99 -4.83 6.50
N ARG A 265 -19.77 -4.31 6.73
CA ARG A 265 -18.85 -4.87 7.71
C ARG A 265 -19.37 -4.73 9.14
N ALA A 266 -19.95 -3.58 9.48
CA ALA A 266 -20.60 -3.37 10.77
C ALA A 266 -21.79 -4.34 10.99
N GLN A 267 -22.60 -4.58 9.95
CA GLN A 267 -23.69 -5.56 10.00
C GLN A 267 -23.16 -6.99 10.22
N SER A 268 -22.09 -7.37 9.50
CA SER A 268 -21.43 -8.68 9.64
C SER A 268 -20.86 -8.89 11.04
N TYR A 269 -20.16 -7.91 11.60
CA TYR A 269 -19.67 -7.99 12.98
C TYR A 269 -20.82 -8.03 14.00
N GLY A 270 -21.89 -7.28 13.74
CA GLY A 270 -23.10 -7.32 14.56
C GLY A 270 -23.80 -8.69 14.56
N SER A 271 -23.76 -9.44 13.45
CA SER A 271 -24.32 -10.80 13.39
C SER A 271 -23.40 -11.82 14.06
N GLN A 272 -22.08 -11.74 13.83
CA GLN A 272 -21.09 -12.59 14.50
C GLN A 272 -21.13 -12.41 16.03
N LEU A 273 -21.24 -11.17 16.50
CA LEU A 273 -21.33 -10.88 17.93
C LEU A 273 -22.62 -11.43 18.55
N ARG A 274 -23.75 -11.39 17.83
CA ARG A 274 -25.01 -12.01 18.26
C ARG A 274 -24.89 -13.53 18.38
N ALA A 275 -24.36 -14.18 17.35
CA ALA A 275 -24.14 -15.63 17.36
C ALA A 275 -23.19 -16.06 18.51
N LEU A 276 -22.15 -15.27 18.78
CA LEU A 276 -21.24 -15.53 19.91
C LEU A 276 -21.92 -15.36 21.28
N ARG A 277 -22.82 -14.38 21.42
CA ARG A 277 -23.60 -14.18 22.65
C ARG A 277 -24.59 -15.32 22.88
N GLU A 278 -25.27 -15.78 21.83
CA GLU A 278 -26.19 -16.92 21.89
C GLU A 278 -25.46 -18.21 22.26
N SER A 279 -24.31 -18.50 21.63
CA SER A 279 -23.52 -19.69 21.95
C SER A 279 -23.00 -19.65 23.39
N LYS A 280 -22.52 -18.49 23.85
CA LYS A 280 -22.10 -18.30 25.24
C LYS A 280 -23.27 -18.49 26.20
N GLY A 281 -24.42 -17.86 25.95
CA GLY A 281 -25.63 -18.01 26.77
C GLY A 281 -26.06 -19.46 26.94
N ASN A 282 -26.04 -20.23 25.86
CA ASN A 282 -26.36 -21.67 25.88
C ASN A 282 -25.35 -22.49 26.70
N ILE A 283 -24.07 -22.17 26.63
CA ILE A 283 -23.02 -22.83 27.43
C ILE A 283 -23.27 -22.58 28.93
N TYR A 284 -23.48 -21.33 29.36
CA TYR A 284 -23.72 -21.02 30.77
C TYR A 284 -25.00 -21.67 31.30
N SER A 285 -26.08 -21.68 30.51
CA SER A 285 -27.32 -22.35 30.86
C SER A 285 -27.14 -23.86 31.09
N GLY A 286 -26.35 -24.53 30.25
CA GLY A 286 -26.03 -25.95 30.40
C GLY A 286 -25.29 -26.28 31.70
N TYR A 287 -24.28 -25.48 32.08
CA TYR A 287 -23.53 -25.67 33.32
C TYR A 287 -24.40 -25.45 34.58
N ILE A 288 -25.28 -24.45 34.56
CA ILE A 288 -26.21 -24.19 35.66
C ILE A 288 -27.15 -25.38 35.85
N SER A 289 -27.73 -25.89 34.77
CA SER A 289 -28.62 -27.05 34.83
C SER A 289 -27.91 -28.31 35.37
N GLN A 290 -26.65 -28.55 34.96
CA GLN A 290 -25.86 -29.67 35.51
C GLN A 290 -25.59 -29.51 37.01
N MET A 291 -25.27 -28.30 37.47
CA MET A 291 -25.06 -28.02 38.89
C MET A 291 -26.34 -28.21 39.71
N GLU A 292 -27.49 -27.76 39.22
CA GLU A 292 -28.79 -27.97 39.87
C GLU A 292 -29.11 -29.47 40.02
N ILE A 293 -28.89 -30.26 38.97
CA ILE A 293 -29.09 -31.71 39.01
C ILE A 293 -28.17 -32.36 40.07
N ILE A 294 -26.89 -31.97 40.12
CA ILE A 294 -25.94 -32.48 41.12
C ILE A 294 -26.40 -32.13 42.54
N ILE A 295 -26.84 -30.89 42.76
CA ILE A 295 -27.35 -30.43 44.07
C ILE A 295 -28.56 -31.25 44.50
N VAL A 296 -29.50 -31.53 43.59
CA VAL A 296 -30.68 -32.35 43.87
C VAL A 296 -30.30 -33.79 44.24
N ILE A 297 -29.37 -34.41 43.50
CA ILE A 297 -28.88 -35.76 43.78
C ILE A 297 -28.20 -35.83 45.15
N LEU A 298 -27.27 -34.89 45.44
CA LEU A 298 -26.58 -34.83 46.73
C LEU A 298 -27.56 -34.64 47.88
N SER A 299 -28.56 -33.78 47.72
CA SER A 299 -29.61 -33.55 48.73
C SER A 299 -30.40 -34.83 49.01
N GLY A 300 -30.73 -35.61 47.97
CA GLY A 300 -31.39 -36.91 48.11
C GLY A 300 -30.54 -37.94 48.86
N VAL A 301 -29.25 -38.04 48.54
CA VAL A 301 -28.31 -38.95 49.23
C VAL A 301 -28.19 -38.58 50.72
N ILE A 302 -28.06 -37.29 51.04
CA ILE A 302 -28.00 -36.80 52.42
C ILE A 302 -29.27 -37.16 53.18
N LEU A 303 -30.44 -36.99 52.57
CA LEU A 303 -31.72 -37.37 53.17
C LEU A 303 -31.80 -38.88 53.47
N ILE A 304 -31.37 -39.72 52.53
CA ILE A 304 -31.32 -41.18 52.73
C ILE A 304 -30.38 -41.54 53.89
N LEU A 305 -29.20 -40.93 53.95
CA LEU A 305 -28.23 -41.15 55.02
C LEU A 305 -28.78 -40.70 56.38
N LEU A 306 -29.47 -39.56 56.44
CA LEU A 306 -30.14 -39.08 57.66
C LEU A 306 -31.23 -40.05 58.11
N ILE A 307 -32.07 -40.54 57.19
CA ILE A 307 -33.09 -41.55 57.50
C ILE A 307 -32.43 -42.83 58.02
N ALA A 308 -31.39 -43.32 57.34
CA ALA A 308 -30.65 -44.51 57.77
C ALA A 308 -30.01 -44.32 59.16
N PHE A 309 -29.44 -43.14 59.43
CA PHE A 309 -28.89 -42.79 60.73
C PHE A 309 -29.97 -42.75 61.82
N VAL A 310 -31.13 -42.15 61.56
CA VAL A 310 -32.26 -42.12 62.50
C VAL A 310 -32.76 -43.54 62.78
N VAL A 311 -32.93 -44.37 61.74
CA VAL A 311 -33.35 -45.78 61.89
C VAL A 311 -32.32 -46.57 62.71
N PHE A 312 -31.03 -46.39 62.42
CA PHE A 312 -29.93 -47.00 63.17
C PHE A 312 -29.96 -46.55 64.63
N PHE A 313 -30.10 -45.25 64.89
CA PHE A 313 -30.16 -44.68 66.23
C PHE A 313 -31.36 -45.20 67.03
N ILE A 314 -32.54 -45.32 66.41
CA ILE A 314 -33.73 -45.93 67.03
C ILE A 314 -33.48 -47.40 67.37
N LYS A 315 -32.91 -48.19 66.45
CA LYS A 315 -32.56 -49.59 66.70
C LYS A 315 -31.53 -49.74 67.83
N TRP A 316 -30.48 -48.92 67.81
CA TRP A 316 -29.44 -48.88 68.85
C TRP A 316 -30.03 -48.54 70.23
N LYS A 317 -30.90 -47.53 70.30
CA LYS A 317 -31.59 -47.13 71.55
C LYS A 317 -32.49 -48.25 72.09
N LYS A 318 -33.16 -49.02 71.21
CA LYS A 318 -33.94 -50.21 71.62
C LYS A 318 -33.03 -51.31 72.20
N LEU A 319 -31.92 -51.63 71.54
CA LEU A 319 -30.94 -52.63 72.02
C LEU A 319 -30.35 -52.25 73.38
N ARG A 320 -30.03 -50.97 73.59
CA ARG A 320 -29.50 -50.48 74.88
C ARG A 320 -30.50 -50.61 76.03
N LYS A 321 -31.81 -50.48 75.76
CA LYS A 321 -32.88 -50.70 76.75
C LYS A 321 -33.09 -52.19 77.07
N SER A 322 -32.88 -53.10 76.13
CA SER A 322 -32.99 -54.55 76.40
C SER A 322 -31.81 -55.11 77.21
N THR A 323 -30.61 -54.54 77.07
CA THR A 323 -29.44 -54.95 77.86
C THR A 323 -29.42 -54.40 79.29
N SER A 324 -30.25 -53.40 79.61
CA SER A 324 -30.40 -52.87 80.97
C SER A 324 -31.51 -53.57 81.78
N ALA A 325 -32.14 -54.60 81.22
CA ALA A 325 -33.23 -55.36 81.84
C ALA A 325 -32.86 -56.85 82.11
N SER A 326 -31.59 -57.20 81.98
CA SER A 326 -30.97 -58.47 82.39
C SER A 326 -30.04 -58.24 83.56
#